data_AF-N9FJ10-F1
#
_entry.id   AF-N9FJ10-F1
#
_cell.length_a   1.000
_cell.length_b   1.000
_cell.length_c   1.000
_cell.angle_alpha   90.00
_cell.angle_beta   90.00
_cell.angle_gamma   90.00
#
_symmetry.space_group_name_H-M   'P 1'
#
loop_
_entity.id
_entity.type
_entity.pdbx_description
1 polymer ?
#
loop_
_entity_poly.entity_id
_entity_poly.type
_entity_poly.pdbx_seq_one_letter_code
_entity_poly.pdbx_strand_id
1 'polypeptide(L)' 'MHSSAKMVAEFAQQQSLSNLILTHFSPRHQDNTGQQAIAEEVRNFYKGNFYLAHDFDQFSLDETGQLIKIVSPS' A
#
# COMPACT_ATOMS: atom_id res chain seq x y z
N MET A 1 14.38 -2.61 -15.72
CA MET A 1 13.85 -1.35 -15.16
C MET A 1 12.87 -1.75 -14.07
N HIS A 2 13.18 -1.49 -12.79
CA HIS A 2 12.29 -1.81 -11.66
C HIS A 2 11.41 -0.59 -11.38
N SER A 3 10.11 -0.79 -11.14
CA SER A 3 9.29 0.29 -10.60
C SER A 3 9.61 0.50 -9.12
N SER A 4 9.32 1.70 -8.60
CA SER A 4 9.44 1.97 -7.17
C SER A 4 8.51 1.11 -6.32
N ALA A 5 7.31 0.77 -6.83
CA ALA A 5 6.33 -0.04 -6.11
C ALA A 5 6.85 -1.47 -5.89
N LYS A 6 7.45 -2.08 -6.93
CA LYS A 6 8.10 -3.38 -6.81
C LYS A 6 9.20 -3.37 -5.75
N MET A 7 10.11 -2.40 -5.77
CA MET A 7 11.23 -2.34 -4.83
C MET A 7 10.76 -2.25 -3.37
N VAL A 8 9.74 -1.43 -3.10
CA VAL A 8 9.15 -1.31 -1.77
C VAL A 8 8.44 -2.60 -1.34
N ALA A 9 7.71 -3.25 -2.26
CA ALA A 9 7.02 -4.51 -1.99
C ALA A 9 8.01 -5.67 -1.68
N GLU A 10 9.07 -5.81 -2.48
CA GLU A 10 10.12 -6.82 -2.25
C GLU A 10 10.83 -6.58 -0.92
N PHE A 11 11.13 -5.33 -0.58
CA PHE A 11 11.72 -4.98 0.71
C PHE A 11 10.79 -5.39 1.87
N ALA A 12 9.52 -5.00 1.82
CA ALA A 12 8.54 -5.34 2.87
C ALA A 12 8.39 -6.86 3.04
N GLN A 13 8.40 -7.60 1.92
CA GLN A 13 8.35 -9.06 1.92
C GLN A 13 9.59 -9.68 2.56
N GLN A 14 10.79 -9.19 2.22
CA GLN A 14 12.06 -9.69 2.78
C GLN A 14 12.17 -9.43 4.28
N GLN A 15 11.69 -8.26 4.74
CA GLN A 15 11.67 -7.91 6.16
C GLN A 15 10.51 -8.57 6.92
N SER A 16 9.66 -9.35 6.25
CA SER A 16 8.48 -10.00 6.83
C SER A 16 7.54 -9.02 7.54
N LEU A 17 7.39 -7.81 6.99
CA LEU A 17 6.46 -6.83 7.55
C LEU A 17 5.02 -7.30 7.35
N SER A 18 4.20 -7.22 8.38
CA SER A 18 2.79 -7.62 8.30
C SER A 18 1.93 -6.62 7.50
N ASN A 19 2.31 -5.34 7.54
CA ASN A 19 1.53 -4.24 6.99
C ASN A 19 2.42 -3.29 6.17
N LEU A 20 1.92 -2.80 5.02
CA LEU A 20 2.60 -1.85 4.14
C LEU A 20 1.63 -0.74 3.68
N ILE A 21 1.97 0.52 3.92
CA ILE A 21 1.22 1.65 3.38
C ILE A 21 2.09 2.33 2.32
N LEU A 22 1.65 2.32 1.06
CA LEU A 22 2.33 3.01 -0.03
C LEU A 22 1.79 4.43 -0.17
N THR A 23 2.70 5.39 -0.37
CA THR A 23 2.41 6.82 -0.50
C THR A 23 3.29 7.47 -1.57
N HIS A 24 3.16 8.78 -1.78
CA HIS A 24 3.90 9.57 -2.76
C HIS A 24 3.76 9.07 -4.21
N PHE A 25 2.52 8.85 -4.64
CA PHE A 25 2.23 8.49 -6.03
C PHE A 25 2.48 9.67 -6.96
N SER A 26 3.09 9.39 -8.12
CA SER A 26 3.24 10.41 -9.16
C SER A 26 1.85 10.85 -9.66
N PRO A 27 1.64 12.14 -9.98
CA PRO A 27 0.35 12.62 -10.50
C PRO A 27 -0.16 11.86 -11.73
N ARG A 28 0.75 11.29 -12.52
CA ARG A 28 0.47 10.43 -13.69
C ARG A 28 -0.17 9.07 -13.35
N HIS A 29 -0.14 8.67 -12.08
CA HIS A 29 -0.69 7.40 -11.58
C HIS A 29 -1.74 7.62 -10.48
N GLN A 30 -2.21 8.86 -10.29
CA GLN A 30 -3.29 9.17 -9.34
C GLN A 30 -4.68 8.84 -9.88
N ASP A 31 -4.81 8.49 -11.16
CA ASP A 31 -6.04 7.95 -11.70
C ASP A 31 -6.27 6.50 -11.25
N ASN A 32 -7.52 6.04 -11.36
CA ASN A 32 -7.88 4.69 -10.91
C ASN A 32 -7.06 3.60 -11.62
N THR A 33 -6.74 3.79 -12.90
CA THR A 33 -5.96 2.85 -13.70
C THR A 33 -4.52 2.76 -13.19
N GLY A 34 -3.87 3.89 -12.89
CA GLY A 34 -2.53 3.91 -12.32
C GLY A 34 -2.46 3.25 -10.94
N GLN A 35 -3.41 3.57 -10.06
CA GLN A 35 -3.50 2.94 -8.73
C GLN A 35 -3.73 1.43 -8.81
N GLN A 36 -4.58 0.97 -9.75
CA GLN A 36 -4.80 -0.46 -9.98
C GLN A 36 -3.53 -1.17 -10.43
N ALA A 37 -2.80 -0.61 -11.39
CA ALA A 37 -1.54 -1.19 -11.86
C ALA A 37 -0.50 -1.29 -10.73
N ILE A 38 -0.41 -0.27 -9.88
CA ILE A 38 0.46 -0.30 -8.70
C ILE A 38 0.02 -1.39 -7.71
N ALA A 39 -1.28 -1.51 -7.43
CA ALA A 39 -1.80 -2.53 -6.52
C ALA A 39 -1.52 -3.95 -7.04
N GLU A 40 -1.70 -4.21 -8.33
CA GLU A 40 -1.38 -5.49 -8.96
C GLU A 40 0.11 -5.80 -8.88
N GLU A 41 0.96 -4.81 -9.14
CA GLU A 41 2.41 -4.97 -9.01
C GLU A 41 2.82 -5.32 -7.58
N VAL A 42 2.31 -4.61 -6.58
CA VAL A 42 2.59 -4.90 -5.16
C VAL A 42 2.17 -6.33 -4.80
N ARG A 43 0.98 -6.79 -5.22
CA ARG A 43 0.49 -8.16 -4.96
C ARG A 43 1.40 -9.26 -5.51
N ASN A 44 2.12 -8.99 -6.60
CA ASN A 44 3.04 -9.95 -7.18
C ASN A 44 4.26 -10.19 -6.28
N PHE A 45 4.71 -9.18 -5.53
CA PHE A 45 5.96 -9.21 -4.77
C PHE A 45 5.79 -9.20 -3.24
N TYR A 46 4.62 -8.83 -2.73
CA TYR A 46 4.32 -8.74 -1.30
C TYR A 46 3.02 -9.49 -0.95
N LYS A 47 3.09 -10.32 0.10
CA LYS A 47 1.98 -11.17 0.57
C LYS A 47 1.31 -10.68 1.85
N GLY A 48 1.82 -9.62 2.47
CA GLY A 48 1.19 -9.00 3.63
C GLY A 48 0.05 -8.06 3.27
N ASN A 49 -0.53 -7.42 4.28
CA ASN A 49 -1.61 -6.46 4.09
C ASN A 49 -1.06 -5.14 3.59
N PHE A 50 -1.69 -4.55 2.58
CA PHE A 50 -1.25 -3.24 2.09
C PHE A 50 -2.39 -2.30 1.74
N TYR A 51 -2.08 -1.00 1.80
CA TYR A 51 -2.96 0.08 1.37
C TYR A 51 -2.20 1.03 0.43
N LEU A 52 -2.92 1.57 -0.55
CA LEU A 52 -2.50 2.74 -1.31
C LEU A 52 -3.15 3.96 -0.66
N ALA A 53 -2.35 4.79 0.01
CA ALA A 53 -2.85 5.92 0.78
C ALA A 53 -3.33 7.05 -0.15
N HIS A 54 -4.49 7.59 0.18
CA HIS A 54 -5.01 8.83 -0.39
C HIS A 54 -4.90 9.95 0.64
N ASP A 55 -4.94 11.19 0.17
CA ASP A 55 -4.92 12.35 1.04
C ASP A 55 -6.05 12.25 2.07
N PHE A 56 -5.71 12.52 3.34
CA PHE A 56 -6.60 12.42 4.50
C PHE A 56 -7.07 11.01 4.89
N ASP A 57 -6.53 9.95 4.29
CA ASP A 57 -6.74 8.59 4.80
C ASP A 57 -6.24 8.48 6.24
N GLN A 58 -7.05 7.86 7.10
CA GLN A 58 -6.69 7.55 8.47
C GLN A 58 -6.60 6.04 8.65
N PHE A 59 -5.62 5.59 9.43
CA PHE A 59 -5.39 4.18 9.70
C PHE A 59 -5.23 3.97 11.21
N SER A 60 -5.76 2.86 11.71
CA SER A 60 -5.56 2.41 13.09
C SER A 60 -4.81 1.08 13.07
N LEU A 61 -3.80 0.96 13.92
CA LEU A 61 -3.08 -0.28 14.20
C LEU A 61 -3.34 -0.65 15.66
N ASP A 62 -3.89 -1.83 15.88
CA ASP A 62 -4.13 -2.33 17.24
C ASP A 62 -2.94 -3.13 17.80
N GLU A 63 -3.07 -3.55 19.06
CA GLU A 63 -2.05 -4.34 19.78
C GLU A 63 -1.86 -5.76 19.20
N THR A 64 -2.81 -6.25 18.40
CA THR A 64 -2.71 -7.55 17.72
C THR A 64 -1.97 -7.44 16.38
N GLY A 65 -1.61 -6.23 15.96
CA GLY A 65 -0.97 -5.94 14.68
C GLY A 65 -1.96 -5.83 13.52
N GLN A 66 -3.26 -5.75 13.79
CA GLN A 66 -4.28 -5.55 12.77
C GLN A 66 -4.29 -4.07 12.34
N LEU A 67 -3.94 -3.83 11.08
CA LEU A 67 -4.07 -2.51 10.45
C LEU A 67 -5.41 -2.40 9.74
N ILE A 68 -6.20 -1.38 10.08
CA ILE A 68 -7.45 -1.06 9.40
C ILE A 68 -7.44 0.39 8.90
N LYS A 69 -8.06 0.61 7.73
CA LYS A 69 -8.39 1.96 7.27
C LYS A 69 -9.66 2.43 7.97
N ILE A 70 -9.60 3.59 8.62
CA ILE A 70 -10.76 4.21 9.26
C ILE A 70 -11.62 4.81 8.15
N VAL A 71 -12.83 4.27 8.01
CA VAL A 71 -13.89 4.85 7.18
C VAL A 71 -14.78 5.66 8.11
N SER A 72 -14.73 6.99 7.98
CA SER A 72 -15.69 7.85 8.68
C SER A 72 -17.10 7.47 8.23
N PRO A 73 -18.05 7.19 9.14
CA PRO A 73 -19.43 7.01 8.76
C PRO A 73 -19.96 8.32 8.17
N SER A 74 -20.58 8.20 6.99
CA SER A 74 -21.23 9.28 6.23
C SER A 74 -22.43 9.87 6.97
#